data_AF-A0A849RVL8-F1
#
_entry.id   AF-A0A849RVL8-F1
#
_cell.length_a   1.000
_cell.length_b   1.000
_cell.length_c   1.000
_cell.angle_alpha   90.00
_cell.angle_beta   90.00
_cell.angle_gamma   90.00
#
_symmetry.space_group_name_H-M   'P 1'
#
loop_
_entity.id
_entity.type
_entity.pdbx_description
1 polymer ?
#
loop_
_entity_poly.entity_id
_entity_poly.type
_entity_poly.pdbx_seq_one_letter_code
_entity_poly.pdbx_strand_id
1 'polypeptide(L)'
;VISYNGRAPRKEDQFLDLPISLDALQLVLLNRGIVQANRQPNRAVDSVLYGLNGRVVRVALPRLIPQKTQVPVDSVSLLQDDRTKVTVNTELVHNVSALADKALSERITGITVKALARAATKFALAEGVARGAQQAAGKDAGPLVGLLVGLLAKGLAVSSEEADKRSWQTLPDEIHLARVWVPPGRYQVQIQSAVGTSNPMTSEAMRSLSLEPGETAVLLQRVMP
;
A
#
# COMPACT_ATOMS: atom_id res chain seq x y z
N VAL A 1 22.23 16.09 -9.51
CA VAL A 1 21.08 16.28 -8.61
C VAL A 1 20.23 15.02 -8.65
N ILE A 2 19.88 14.50 -7.48
CA ILE A 2 18.94 13.39 -7.29
C ILE A 2 17.68 13.98 -6.67
N SER A 3 16.54 13.79 -7.31
CA SER A 3 15.24 14.23 -6.83
C SER A 3 14.38 13.05 -6.46
N TYR A 4 13.87 13.08 -5.22
CA TYR A 4 12.95 12.09 -4.68
C TYR A 4 11.53 12.68 -4.68
N ASN A 5 10.73 12.27 -5.65
CA ASN A 5 9.43 12.86 -5.93
C ASN A 5 8.30 11.96 -5.42
N GLY A 6 7.34 12.54 -4.72
CA GLY A 6 6.16 11.82 -4.22
C GLY A 6 6.45 10.84 -3.09
N ARG A 7 5.52 9.91 -2.87
CA ARG A 7 5.60 8.88 -1.82
C ARG A 7 5.39 7.50 -2.43
N ALA A 8 6.09 6.51 -1.89
CA ALA A 8 5.91 5.13 -2.29
C ALA A 8 4.45 4.66 -2.08
N PRO A 9 3.99 3.68 -2.87
CA PRO A 9 2.62 3.20 -2.75
C PRO A 9 2.39 2.55 -1.39
N ARG A 10 1.17 2.72 -0.86
CA ARG A 10 0.77 2.12 0.41
C ARG A 10 0.10 0.77 0.19
N LYS A 11 0.28 -0.15 1.13
CA LYS A 11 -0.45 -1.42 1.16
C LYS A 11 -1.67 -1.30 2.07
N GLU A 12 -2.80 -1.79 1.60
CA GLU A 12 -4.06 -1.89 2.35
C GLU A 12 -4.57 -3.34 2.34
N ASP A 13 -5.45 -3.66 3.28
CA ASP A 13 -6.13 -4.94 3.31
C ASP A 13 -7.22 -5.01 2.24
N GLN A 14 -7.18 -6.08 1.46
CA GLN A 14 -8.27 -6.51 0.61
C GLN A 14 -8.82 -7.83 1.13
N PHE A 15 -10.01 -7.77 1.72
CA PHE A 15 -10.69 -8.95 2.22
C PHE A 15 -11.40 -9.69 1.08
N LEU A 16 -11.20 -11.00 1.05
CA LEU A 16 -11.92 -11.94 0.20
C LEU A 16 -12.66 -12.90 1.11
N ASP A 17 -13.99 -12.88 1.02
CA ASP A 17 -14.85 -13.78 1.78
C ASP A 17 -15.15 -15.01 0.91
N LEU A 18 -14.62 -16.16 1.32
CA LEU A 18 -14.71 -17.43 0.61
C LEU A 18 -15.79 -18.33 1.21
N PRO A 19 -16.85 -18.63 0.46
CA PRO A 19 -17.85 -19.59 0.89
C PRO A 19 -17.31 -21.02 0.86
N ILE A 20 -17.59 -21.79 1.90
CA ILE A 20 -17.12 -23.18 2.06
C ILE A 20 -18.19 -24.19 1.62
N SER A 21 -19.38 -23.71 1.19
CA SER A 21 -20.49 -24.54 0.70
C SER A 21 -21.20 -23.92 -0.50
N LEU A 22 -21.91 -24.74 -1.29
CA LEU A 22 -22.70 -24.30 -2.45
C LEU A 22 -23.80 -23.29 -2.08
N ASP A 23 -24.50 -23.49 -0.95
CA ASP A 23 -25.49 -22.53 -0.45
C ASP A 23 -24.85 -21.17 -0.13
N ALA A 24 -23.64 -21.19 0.44
CA ALA A 24 -22.91 -19.97 0.77
C ALA A 24 -22.37 -19.27 -0.51
N LEU A 25 -22.03 -20.03 -1.55
CA LEU A 25 -21.68 -19.49 -2.87
C LEU A 25 -22.86 -18.72 -3.48
N GLN A 26 -24.06 -19.30 -3.45
CA GLN A 26 -25.27 -18.64 -3.94
C GLN A 26 -25.54 -17.34 -3.17
N LEU A 27 -25.40 -17.34 -1.84
CA LEU A 27 -25.58 -16.14 -1.00
C LEU A 27 -24.56 -15.04 -1.34
N VAL A 28 -23.28 -15.40 -1.51
CA VAL A 28 -22.24 -14.45 -1.90
C VAL A 28 -22.51 -13.87 -3.29
N LEU A 29 -22.92 -14.70 -4.26
CA LEU A 29 -23.22 -14.29 -5.63
C LEU A 29 -24.46 -13.40 -5.73
N LEU A 30 -25.54 -13.73 -5.00
CA LEU A 30 -26.78 -12.95 -4.93
C LEU A 30 -26.50 -11.54 -4.38
N ASN A 31 -25.70 -11.43 -3.31
CA ASN A 31 -25.37 -10.12 -2.74
C ASN A 31 -24.33 -9.35 -3.57
N ARG A 32 -23.37 -10.01 -4.23
CA ARG A 32 -22.45 -9.33 -5.15
C ARG A 32 -23.17 -8.67 -6.34
N GLY A 33 -24.30 -9.23 -6.77
CA GLY A 33 -25.15 -8.66 -7.81
C GLY A 33 -25.91 -7.39 -7.38
N ILE A 34 -26.14 -7.20 -6.07
CA ILE A 34 -26.92 -6.07 -5.52
C ILE A 34 -25.99 -4.92 -5.04
N VAL A 35 -24.75 -5.22 -4.67
CA VAL A 35 -23.84 -4.28 -3.95
C VAL A 35 -22.90 -3.47 -4.88
N GLN A 36 -23.02 -3.56 -6.21
CA GLN A 36 -22.24 -2.70 -7.13
C GLN A 36 -22.67 -1.21 -7.12
N ALA A 37 -23.77 -0.85 -6.47
CA ALA A 37 -24.24 0.53 -6.39
C ALA A 37 -23.59 1.29 -5.21
N ASN A 38 -22.35 1.72 -5.40
CA ASN A 38 -21.88 3.03 -4.95
C ASN A 38 -22.06 3.42 -3.46
N ARG A 39 -21.42 2.71 -2.51
CA ARG A 39 -21.24 3.22 -1.13
C ARG A 39 -19.99 2.65 -0.45
N GLN A 40 -19.23 3.53 0.22
CA GLN A 40 -18.22 3.16 1.22
C GLN A 40 -18.84 2.19 2.24
N PRO A 41 -18.38 0.93 2.34
CA PRO A 41 -19.06 -0.02 3.20
C PRO A 41 -18.52 0.11 4.62
N ASN A 42 -19.43 0.18 5.60
CA ASN A 42 -19.13 -0.12 6.99
C ASN A 42 -18.93 -1.65 7.10
N ARG A 43 -17.77 -2.12 6.62
CA ARG A 43 -17.40 -3.53 6.35
C ARG A 43 -17.37 -4.44 7.59
N ALA A 44 -17.37 -3.88 8.79
CA ALA A 44 -17.43 -4.64 10.03
C ALA A 44 -18.78 -5.35 10.19
N VAL A 45 -19.88 -4.70 9.81
CA VAL A 45 -21.24 -5.22 10.03
C VAL A 45 -21.56 -6.35 9.04
N ASP A 46 -21.16 -6.20 7.78
CA ASP A 46 -21.34 -7.23 6.75
C ASP A 46 -20.59 -8.51 7.12
N SER A 47 -19.36 -8.39 7.62
CA SER A 47 -18.53 -9.54 8.01
C SER A 47 -19.09 -10.38 9.14
N VAL A 48 -19.77 -9.73 10.08
CA VAL A 48 -20.44 -10.38 11.20
C VAL A 48 -21.64 -11.14 10.68
N LEU A 49 -22.45 -10.57 9.80
CA LEU A 49 -23.60 -11.25 9.21
C LEU A 49 -23.21 -12.50 8.38
N TYR A 50 -22.07 -12.48 7.67
CA TYR A 50 -21.57 -13.63 6.92
C TYR A 50 -20.87 -14.69 7.79
N GLY A 51 -20.14 -14.27 8.82
CA GLY A 51 -19.48 -15.16 9.78
C GLY A 51 -20.45 -15.90 10.71
N LEU A 52 -21.60 -15.27 11.03
CA LEU A 52 -22.62 -15.85 11.91
C LEU A 52 -23.40 -17.01 11.28
N ASN A 53 -23.47 -17.12 9.94
CA ASN A 53 -24.01 -18.30 9.26
C ASN A 53 -22.98 -19.45 9.13
N GLY A 54 -21.77 -19.27 9.65
CA GLY A 54 -20.83 -20.35 9.95
C GLY A 54 -20.10 -21.01 8.76
N ARG A 55 -20.28 -20.52 7.53
CA ARG A 55 -19.77 -21.15 6.29
C ARG A 55 -18.95 -20.23 5.38
N VAL A 56 -18.36 -19.16 5.92
CA VAL A 56 -17.51 -18.22 5.16
C VAL A 56 -16.16 -18.10 5.84
N VAL A 57 -15.08 -18.27 5.07
CA VAL A 57 -13.70 -18.00 5.50
C VAL A 57 -13.28 -16.65 4.95
N ARG A 58 -12.94 -15.72 5.82
CA ARG A 58 -12.31 -14.46 5.42
C ARG A 58 -10.83 -14.66 5.20
N VAL A 59 -10.33 -14.16 4.08
CA VAL A 59 -8.92 -14.14 3.73
C VAL A 59 -8.52 -12.69 3.49
N ALA A 60 -7.46 -12.21 4.14
CA ALA A 60 -6.91 -10.87 3.88
C ALA A 60 -5.72 -10.96 2.92
N LEU A 61 -5.80 -10.23 1.80
CA LEU A 61 -4.72 -10.10 0.82
C LEU A 61 -4.23 -8.65 0.77
N PRO A 62 -2.93 -8.41 0.53
CA PRO A 62 -2.41 -7.06 0.38
C PRO A 62 -2.79 -6.48 -0.98
N ARG A 63 -3.23 -5.22 -0.99
CA ARG A 63 -3.46 -4.43 -2.21
C ARG A 63 -2.62 -3.16 -2.18
N LEU A 64 -1.95 -2.84 -3.29
CA LEU A 64 -1.23 -1.58 -3.43
C LEU A 64 -2.18 -0.46 -3.86
N ILE A 65 -2.04 0.69 -3.20
CA ILE A 65 -2.69 1.94 -3.56
C ILE A 65 -1.58 2.91 -4.00
N PRO A 66 -1.50 3.24 -5.31
CA PRO A 66 -0.53 4.20 -5.83
C PRO A 66 -0.66 5.57 -5.19
N GLN A 67 0.47 6.23 -4.93
CA GLN A 67 0.55 7.61 -4.44
C GLN A 67 1.33 8.46 -5.43
N LYS A 68 0.74 8.69 -6.60
CA LYS A 68 1.44 9.30 -7.73
C LYS A 68 1.91 10.73 -7.44
N THR A 69 3.16 11.02 -7.76
CA THR A 69 3.74 12.36 -7.71
C THR A 69 3.04 13.28 -8.70
N GLN A 70 2.87 14.55 -8.32
CA GLN A 70 2.38 15.61 -9.21
C GLN A 70 3.53 16.40 -9.86
N VAL A 71 4.77 15.99 -9.60
CA VAL A 71 5.99 16.61 -10.10
C VAL A 71 6.59 15.71 -11.18
N PRO A 72 6.29 15.97 -12.47
CA PRO A 72 6.83 15.18 -13.58
C PRO A 72 8.27 15.53 -13.92
N VAL A 73 8.76 16.71 -13.53
CA VAL A 73 10.14 17.15 -13.81
C VAL A 73 10.58 18.23 -12.82
N ASP A 74 11.87 18.20 -12.47
CA ASP A 74 12.53 19.26 -11.72
C ASP A 74 13.54 19.97 -12.63
N SER A 75 13.52 21.31 -12.65
CA SER A 75 14.49 22.12 -13.36
C SER A 75 15.52 22.67 -12.39
N VAL A 76 16.79 22.35 -12.62
CA VAL A 76 17.93 22.79 -11.81
C VAL A 76 18.66 23.87 -12.57
N SER A 77 18.78 25.04 -11.95
CA SER A 77 19.57 26.17 -12.45
C SER A 77 20.79 26.39 -11.56
N LEU A 78 21.98 26.39 -12.16
CA LEU A 78 23.25 26.76 -11.53
C LEU A 78 23.62 28.16 -12.02
N LEU A 79 23.76 29.10 -11.09
CA LEU A 79 24.11 30.49 -11.36
C LEU A 79 25.51 30.76 -10.82
N GLN A 80 26.47 31.03 -11.69
CA GLN A 80 27.84 31.36 -11.31
C GLN A 80 28.00 32.86 -11.04
N ASP A 81 29.00 33.23 -10.23
CA ASP A 81 29.29 34.64 -9.85
C ASP A 81 29.49 35.56 -11.09
N ASP A 82 29.93 35.00 -12.21
CA ASP A 82 30.14 35.69 -13.51
C ASP A 82 28.86 35.85 -14.35
N ARG A 83 27.68 35.50 -13.79
CA ARG A 83 26.36 35.44 -14.44
C ARG A 83 26.18 34.32 -15.47
N THR A 84 27.10 33.37 -15.58
CA THR A 84 26.88 32.16 -16.38
C THR A 84 25.79 31.32 -15.71
N LYS A 85 24.72 31.02 -16.47
CA LYS A 85 23.61 30.18 -16.02
C LYS A 85 23.60 28.86 -16.78
N VAL A 86 23.68 27.76 -16.06
CA VAL A 86 23.51 26.40 -16.60
C VAL A 86 22.20 25.84 -16.08
N THR A 87 21.28 25.45 -16.97
CA THR A 87 20.00 24.85 -16.59
C THR A 87 19.93 23.42 -17.11
N VAL A 88 19.51 22.49 -16.25
CA VAL A 88 19.33 21.08 -16.59
C VAL A 88 18.04 20.57 -15.98
N ASN A 89 17.30 19.78 -16.74
CA ASN A 89 16.10 19.11 -16.24
C ASN A 89 16.47 17.73 -15.71
N THR A 90 15.79 17.30 -14.66
CA THR A 90 15.90 15.92 -14.19
C THR A 90 15.15 14.98 -15.12
N GLU A 91 15.63 13.75 -15.24
CA GLU A 91 14.96 12.69 -15.98
C GLU A 91 14.57 11.56 -15.04
N LEU A 92 13.43 10.91 -15.31
CA LEU A 92 12.99 9.75 -14.56
C LEU A 92 13.99 8.60 -14.75
N VAL A 93 14.66 8.22 -13.67
CA VAL A 93 15.57 7.06 -13.67
C VAL A 93 14.89 5.83 -13.04
N HIS A 94 14.01 6.04 -12.06
CA HIS A 94 13.36 4.93 -11.37
C HIS A 94 11.91 5.23 -11.00
N ASN A 95 10.99 4.35 -11.42
CA ASN A 95 9.60 4.37 -10.99
C ASN A 95 9.40 3.35 -9.86
N VAL A 96 9.45 3.81 -8.62
CA VAL A 96 9.36 2.95 -7.42
C VAL A 96 7.96 2.33 -7.33
N SER A 97 6.91 3.08 -7.66
CA SER A 97 5.54 2.55 -7.67
C SER A 97 5.35 1.40 -8.65
N ALA A 98 5.85 1.53 -9.87
CA ALA A 98 5.76 0.47 -10.87
C ALA A 98 6.57 -0.76 -10.45
N LEU A 99 7.75 -0.56 -9.85
CA LEU A 99 8.55 -1.66 -9.32
C LEU A 99 7.84 -2.38 -8.17
N ALA A 100 7.21 -1.64 -7.26
CA ALA A 100 6.45 -2.20 -6.15
C ALA A 100 5.24 -3.03 -6.64
N ASP A 101 4.53 -2.54 -7.66
CA ASP A 101 3.41 -3.25 -8.28
C ASP A 101 3.85 -4.56 -8.94
N LYS A 102 4.94 -4.51 -9.71
CA LYS A 102 5.55 -5.71 -10.31
C LYS A 102 5.99 -6.72 -9.24
N ALA A 103 6.70 -6.25 -8.23
CA ALA A 103 7.19 -7.11 -7.14
C ALA A 103 6.06 -7.76 -6.33
N LEU A 104 4.94 -7.05 -6.13
CA LEU A 104 3.76 -7.65 -5.51
C LEU A 104 3.11 -8.68 -6.43
N SER A 105 2.94 -8.36 -7.71
CA SER A 105 2.32 -9.26 -8.69
C SER A 105 3.08 -10.59 -8.82
N GLU A 106 4.41 -10.56 -8.79
CA GLU A 106 5.25 -11.77 -8.82
C GLU A 106 5.07 -12.66 -7.56
N ARG A 107 4.71 -12.06 -6.42
CA ARG A 107 4.62 -12.76 -5.12
C ARG A 107 3.19 -13.06 -4.69
N ILE A 108 2.18 -12.46 -5.35
CA ILE A 108 0.80 -12.47 -4.88
C ILE A 108 0.24 -13.89 -4.78
N THR A 109 0.63 -14.80 -5.68
CA THR A 109 0.22 -16.20 -5.64
C THR A 109 0.68 -16.89 -4.35
N GLY A 110 1.96 -16.77 -4.03
CA GLY A 110 2.51 -17.35 -2.79
C GLY A 110 1.92 -16.72 -1.54
N ILE A 111 1.67 -15.41 -1.55
CA ILE A 111 0.98 -14.70 -0.46
C ILE A 111 -0.44 -15.23 -0.29
N THR A 112 -1.16 -15.42 -1.40
CA THR A 112 -2.55 -15.89 -1.40
C THR A 112 -2.65 -17.29 -0.85
N VAL A 113 -1.78 -18.22 -1.27
CA VAL A 113 -1.76 -19.59 -0.73
C VAL A 113 -1.53 -19.59 0.79
N LYS A 114 -0.57 -18.78 1.28
CA LYS A 114 -0.32 -18.66 2.72
C LYS A 114 -1.50 -18.05 3.47
N ALA A 115 -2.14 -17.03 2.91
CA ALA A 115 -3.31 -16.39 3.50
C ALA A 115 -4.49 -17.37 3.59
N LEU A 116 -4.73 -18.15 2.52
CA LEU A 116 -5.75 -19.19 2.48
C LEU A 116 -5.50 -20.28 3.53
N ALA A 117 -4.27 -20.80 3.59
CA ALA A 117 -3.90 -21.81 4.56
C ALA A 117 -4.12 -21.32 5.99
N ARG A 118 -3.64 -20.11 6.31
CA ARG A 118 -3.84 -19.47 7.62
C ARG A 118 -5.33 -19.31 7.96
N ALA A 119 -6.11 -18.80 7.03
CA ALA A 119 -7.54 -18.58 7.24
C ALA A 119 -8.29 -19.91 7.45
N ALA A 120 -7.96 -20.95 6.67
CA ALA A 120 -8.50 -22.30 6.85
C ALA A 120 -8.11 -22.90 8.19
N THR A 121 -6.86 -22.74 8.63
CA THR A 121 -6.40 -23.18 9.97
C THR A 121 -7.18 -22.48 11.08
N LYS A 122 -7.31 -21.16 11.03
CA LYS A 122 -8.10 -20.40 12.02
C LYS A 122 -9.55 -20.86 12.07
N PHE A 123 -10.15 -21.10 10.90
CA PHE A 123 -11.51 -21.61 10.80
C PHE A 123 -11.64 -23.00 11.43
N ALA A 124 -10.75 -23.94 11.09
CA ALA A 124 -10.75 -25.29 11.65
C ALA A 124 -10.56 -25.29 13.18
N LEU A 125 -9.69 -24.43 13.70
CA LEU A 125 -9.52 -24.24 15.14
C LEU A 125 -10.81 -23.70 15.79
N ALA A 126 -11.46 -22.71 15.19
CA ALA A 126 -12.72 -22.18 15.68
C ALA A 126 -13.83 -23.25 15.69
N GLU A 127 -13.89 -24.13 14.68
CA GLU A 127 -14.80 -25.28 14.68
C GLU A 127 -14.47 -26.29 15.77
N GLY A 128 -13.18 -26.57 15.99
CA GLY A 128 -12.73 -27.45 17.08
C GLY A 128 -13.15 -26.92 18.45
N VAL A 129 -12.98 -25.63 18.70
CA VAL A 129 -13.41 -24.95 19.94
C VAL A 129 -14.93 -25.05 20.12
N ALA A 130 -15.72 -24.81 19.06
CA ALA A 130 -17.17 -24.94 19.10
C ALA A 130 -17.62 -26.36 19.47
N ARG A 131 -17.04 -27.37 18.80
CA ARG A 131 -17.35 -28.79 19.05
C ARG A 131 -16.94 -29.22 20.46
N GLY A 132 -15.76 -28.78 20.92
CA GLY A 132 -15.29 -29.05 22.29
C GLY A 132 -16.22 -28.44 23.35
N ALA A 133 -16.66 -27.20 23.15
CA ALA A 133 -17.61 -26.54 24.05
C ALA A 133 -18.98 -27.23 24.08
N GLN A 134 -19.49 -27.66 22.92
CA GLN A 134 -20.71 -28.45 22.83
C GLN A 134 -20.60 -29.76 23.61
N GLN A 135 -19.49 -30.49 23.45
CA GLN A 135 -19.26 -31.76 24.15
C GLN A 135 -19.16 -31.56 25.67
N ALA A 136 -18.50 -30.48 26.12
CA ALA A 136 -18.34 -30.17 27.54
C ALA A 136 -19.66 -29.78 28.24
N ALA A 137 -20.60 -29.17 27.52
CA ALA A 137 -21.89 -28.73 28.06
C ALA A 137 -22.99 -29.82 28.12
N GLY A 138 -22.68 -31.06 27.72
CA GLY A 138 -23.63 -32.18 27.80
C GLY A 138 -24.76 -32.12 26.76
N LYS A 139 -25.71 -33.07 26.82
CA LYS A 139 -26.73 -33.24 25.77
C LYS A 139 -27.78 -32.12 25.70
N ASP A 140 -28.14 -31.55 26.85
CA ASP A 140 -29.25 -30.59 26.95
C ASP A 140 -28.80 -29.16 26.63
N ALA A 141 -27.63 -28.74 27.13
CA ALA A 141 -27.08 -27.41 26.88
C ALA A 141 -26.03 -27.36 25.74
N GLY A 142 -25.48 -28.52 25.34
CA GLY A 142 -24.42 -28.63 24.34
C GLY A 142 -24.69 -27.92 23.02
N PRO A 143 -25.84 -28.13 22.35
CA PRO A 143 -26.11 -27.48 21.07
C PRO A 143 -26.12 -25.95 21.16
N LEU A 144 -26.73 -25.39 22.21
CA LEU A 144 -26.78 -23.94 22.42
C LEU A 144 -25.39 -23.37 22.78
N VAL A 145 -24.66 -24.03 23.67
CA VAL A 145 -23.31 -23.62 24.07
C VAL A 145 -22.34 -23.70 22.88
N GLY A 146 -22.40 -24.79 22.09
CA GLY A 146 -21.61 -24.97 20.88
C GLY A 146 -21.86 -23.89 19.84
N LEU A 147 -23.13 -23.52 19.64
CA LEU A 147 -23.50 -22.42 18.75
C LEU A 147 -22.91 -21.10 19.25
N LEU A 148 -23.15 -20.72 20.50
CA LEU A 148 -22.66 -19.45 21.06
C LEU A 148 -21.13 -19.35 21.01
N VAL A 149 -20.43 -20.37 21.47
CA VAL A 149 -18.96 -20.40 21.46
C VAL A 149 -18.44 -20.44 20.03
N GLY A 150 -19.09 -21.17 19.13
CA GLY A 150 -18.71 -21.22 17.72
C GLY A 150 -18.85 -19.88 17.01
N LEU A 151 -19.93 -19.14 17.27
CA LEU A 151 -20.13 -17.79 16.73
C LEU A 151 -19.05 -16.83 17.24
N LEU A 152 -18.72 -16.89 18.54
CA LEU A 152 -17.64 -16.09 19.12
C LEU A 152 -16.28 -16.43 18.52
N ALA A 153 -15.91 -17.72 18.48
CA ALA A 153 -14.62 -18.17 17.96
C ALA A 153 -14.45 -17.86 16.47
N LYS A 154 -15.49 -18.06 15.65
CA LYS A 154 -15.48 -17.72 14.22
C LYS A 154 -15.43 -16.20 14.02
N GLY A 155 -16.15 -15.42 14.83
CA GLY A 155 -16.07 -13.97 14.83
C GLY A 155 -14.64 -13.46 15.09
N LEU A 156 -13.96 -14.02 16.10
CA LEU A 156 -12.56 -13.71 16.41
C LEU A 156 -11.60 -14.16 15.30
N ALA A 157 -11.83 -15.32 14.69
CA ALA A 157 -11.03 -15.81 13.56
C ALA A 157 -11.11 -14.85 12.36
N VAL A 158 -12.31 -14.36 12.05
CA VAL A 158 -12.56 -13.38 10.97
C VAL A 158 -11.98 -12.01 11.31
N SER A 159 -12.13 -11.53 12.54
CA SER A 159 -11.65 -10.20 12.94
C SER A 159 -10.13 -10.12 13.08
N SER A 160 -9.48 -11.23 13.45
CA SER A 160 -8.02 -11.33 13.56
C SER A 160 -7.31 -11.52 12.22
N GLU A 161 -8.06 -11.62 11.12
CA GLU A 161 -7.49 -11.80 9.80
C GLU A 161 -6.99 -10.48 9.22
N GLU A 162 -5.67 -10.35 9.09
CA GLU A 162 -5.01 -9.18 8.50
C GLU A 162 -3.93 -9.63 7.49
N ALA A 163 -3.66 -8.83 6.46
CA ALA A 163 -2.58 -9.07 5.51
C ALA A 163 -1.27 -8.41 5.98
N ASP A 164 -0.14 -8.89 5.46
CA ASP A 164 1.14 -8.20 5.69
C ASP A 164 1.20 -6.89 4.88
N LYS A 165 0.97 -5.78 5.58
CA LYS A 165 1.02 -4.42 5.04
C LYS A 165 2.39 -3.75 5.16
N ARG A 166 3.42 -4.45 5.66
CA ARG A 166 4.75 -3.86 5.80
C ARG A 166 5.28 -3.46 4.41
N SER A 167 5.62 -2.18 4.28
CA SER A 167 6.22 -1.59 3.08
C SER A 167 7.11 -0.42 3.46
N TRP A 168 8.09 -0.10 2.60
CA TRP A 168 8.94 1.08 2.76
C TRP A 168 8.21 2.35 2.32
N GLN A 169 7.33 2.85 3.19
CA GLN A 169 6.50 4.05 2.91
C GLN A 169 7.31 5.35 2.89
N THR A 170 8.57 5.33 3.33
CA THR A 170 9.48 6.48 3.30
C THR A 170 10.13 6.69 1.93
N LEU A 171 10.12 5.68 1.06
CA LEU A 171 10.63 5.81 -0.30
C LEU A 171 9.77 6.80 -1.12
N PRO A 172 10.36 7.43 -2.16
CA PRO A 172 9.59 8.25 -3.09
C PRO A 172 8.73 7.39 -4.02
N ASP A 173 7.81 8.05 -4.74
CA ASP A 173 7.10 7.44 -5.87
C ASP A 173 8.06 7.24 -7.05
N GLU A 174 8.86 8.27 -7.32
CA GLU A 174 9.79 8.31 -8.44
C GLU A 174 11.13 8.93 -8.04
N ILE A 175 12.21 8.45 -8.66
CA ILE A 175 13.56 8.98 -8.52
C ILE A 175 13.97 9.58 -9.86
N HIS A 176 14.26 10.87 -9.84
CA HIS A 176 14.71 11.60 -11.01
C HIS A 176 16.17 12.02 -10.84
N LEU A 177 16.93 12.07 -11.93
CA LEU A 177 18.36 12.39 -11.92
C LEU A 177 18.66 13.44 -12.98
N ALA A 178 19.47 14.43 -12.61
CA ALA A 178 20.16 15.31 -13.55
C ALA A 178 21.66 15.23 -13.28
N ARG A 179 22.45 15.07 -14.35
CA ARG A 179 23.91 15.18 -14.28
C ARG A 179 24.37 16.21 -15.30
N VAL A 180 25.20 17.15 -14.84
CA VAL A 180 25.78 18.19 -15.69
C VAL A 180 27.23 18.39 -15.28
N TRP A 181 28.09 18.62 -16.27
CA TRP A 181 29.48 19.01 -16.05
C TRP A 181 29.57 20.53 -16.09
N VAL A 182 30.19 21.12 -15.07
CA VAL A 182 30.38 22.58 -14.97
C VAL A 182 31.85 22.90 -14.66
N PRO A 183 32.34 24.08 -15.06
CA PRO A 183 33.66 24.55 -14.64
C PRO A 183 33.83 24.58 -13.11
N PRO A 184 35.06 24.57 -12.59
CA PRO A 184 35.29 24.84 -11.18
C PRO A 184 34.88 26.28 -10.85
N GLY A 185 34.29 26.49 -9.68
CA GLY A 185 33.78 27.80 -9.27
C GLY A 185 32.69 27.73 -8.20
N ARG A 186 32.18 28.91 -7.84
CA ARG A 186 31.06 29.05 -6.91
C ARG A 186 29.76 29.23 -7.67
N TYR A 187 28.75 28.48 -7.26
CA TYR A 187 27.43 28.39 -7.87
C TYR A 187 26.35 28.63 -6.82
N GLN A 188 25.33 29.40 -7.18
CA GLN A 188 24.05 29.40 -6.51
C GLN A 188 23.14 28.40 -7.23
N VAL A 189 22.72 27.37 -6.52
CA VAL A 189 21.81 26.34 -7.00
C VAL A 189 20.38 26.78 -6.72
N GLN A 190 19.56 26.81 -7.76
CA GLN A 190 18.11 26.95 -7.66
C GLN A 190 17.46 25.70 -8.23
N ILE A 191 16.52 25.12 -7.51
CA ILE A 191 15.74 23.99 -8.01
C ILE A 191 14.27 24.38 -8.02
N GLN A 192 13.62 24.12 -9.15
CA GLN A 192 12.23 24.45 -9.40
C GLN A 192 11.50 23.17 -9.78
N SER A 193 10.57 22.74 -8.94
CA SER A 193 9.69 21.63 -9.23
C SER A 193 8.47 22.12 -9.99
N ALA A 194 8.23 21.57 -11.18
CA ALA A 194 7.00 21.85 -11.91
C ALA A 194 5.85 21.08 -11.25
N VAL A 195 5.04 21.74 -10.42
CA VAL A 195 3.81 21.11 -9.89
C VAL A 195 2.72 21.23 -10.96
N GLY A 196 2.03 20.12 -11.25
CA GLY A 196 0.96 20.08 -12.25
C GLY A 196 -0.05 21.23 -12.09
N THR A 197 -0.27 21.96 -13.19
CA THR A 197 -1.26 23.03 -13.43
C THR A 197 -1.72 23.82 -12.19
N SER A 198 -1.15 25.04 -12.05
CA SER A 198 -1.72 26.24 -11.41
C SER A 198 -1.26 26.72 -10.02
N ASN A 199 -0.13 26.25 -9.46
CA ASN A 199 0.45 26.89 -8.28
C ASN A 199 1.91 27.32 -8.50
N PRO A 200 2.34 28.49 -7.98
CA PRO A 200 3.65 29.05 -8.27
C PRO A 200 4.73 28.11 -7.77
N MET A 201 5.77 27.97 -8.61
CA MET A 201 7.00 27.21 -8.35
C MET A 201 7.39 27.32 -6.88
N THR A 202 7.33 26.21 -6.14
CA THR A 202 7.93 26.14 -4.82
C THR A 202 9.43 26.24 -5.04
N SER A 203 9.97 27.47 -4.99
CA SER A 203 11.40 27.71 -5.08
C SER A 203 12.01 27.20 -3.79
N GLU A 204 12.42 25.93 -3.77
CA GLU A 204 13.14 25.38 -2.63
C GLU A 204 14.58 25.91 -2.63
N ALA A 205 14.95 26.49 -1.48
CA ALA A 205 16.26 26.89 -1.00
C ALA A 205 17.35 27.12 -2.06
N MET A 206 17.70 28.39 -2.29
CA MET A 206 18.99 28.75 -2.87
C MET A 206 20.12 28.17 -2.01
N ARG A 207 20.89 27.22 -2.56
CA ARG A 207 22.08 26.67 -1.90
C ARG A 207 23.33 27.13 -2.63
N SER A 208 24.31 27.64 -1.89
CA SER A 208 25.63 27.89 -2.43
C SER A 208 26.42 26.59 -2.52
N LEU A 209 27.04 26.33 -3.66
CA LEU A 209 27.91 25.20 -3.94
C LEU A 209 29.25 25.73 -4.47
N SER A 210 30.36 25.32 -3.88
CA SER A 210 31.70 25.59 -4.41
C SER A 210 32.27 24.27 -4.96
N LEU A 211 32.86 24.31 -6.14
CA LEU A 211 33.43 23.15 -6.82
C LEU A 211 34.90 23.38 -7.17
N GLU A 212 35.77 22.52 -6.70
CA GLU A 212 37.18 22.45 -7.10
C GLU A 212 37.36 21.67 -8.42
N PRO A 213 38.51 21.83 -9.11
CA PRO A 213 38.79 21.06 -10.32
C PRO A 213 38.74 19.55 -10.07
N GLY A 214 37.86 18.84 -10.80
CA GLY A 214 37.68 17.40 -10.68
C GLY A 214 36.74 16.96 -9.54
N GLU A 215 36.23 17.90 -8.74
CA GLU A 215 35.28 17.61 -7.67
C GLU A 215 33.90 17.23 -8.22
N THR A 216 33.22 16.29 -7.55
CA THR A 216 31.83 15.93 -7.85
C THR A 216 30.95 16.20 -6.64
N ALA A 217 29.99 17.11 -6.78
CA ALA A 217 28.97 17.33 -5.78
C ALA A 217 27.67 16.61 -6.11
N VAL A 218 27.04 16.02 -5.09
CA VAL A 218 25.74 15.39 -5.18
C VAL A 218 24.73 16.21 -4.38
N LEU A 219 23.72 16.72 -5.08
CA LEU A 219 22.61 17.43 -4.46
C LEU A 219 21.41 16.50 -4.36
N LEU A 220 20.84 16.42 -3.17
CA LEU A 220 19.65 15.62 -2.86
C LEU A 220 18.50 16.58 -2.53
N GLN A 221 17.36 16.34 -3.15
CA GLN A 221 16.10 17.00 -2.83
C GLN A 221 14.97 16.00 -2.69
N ARG A 222 13.95 16.37 -1.91
CA ARG A 222 12.78 15.53 -1.68
C ARG A 222 11.53 16.37 -1.77
N VAL A 223 10.75 16.15 -2.82
CA VAL A 223 9.54 16.91 -3.10
C VAL A 223 8.34 16.08 -2.64
N MET A 224 7.62 16.61 -1.65
CA MET A 224 6.38 16.01 -1.15
C MET A 224 5.17 16.70 -1.80
N PRO A 225 4.09 15.95 -2.09
CA PRO A 225 2.80 16.53 -2.45
C PRO A 225 2.13 17.24 -1.26
#